data_AF-A0A7L2K1W8-F1
#
_entry.id   AF-A0A7L2K1W8-F1
#
_cell.length_a   1.000
_cell.length_b   1.000
_cell.length_c   1.000
_cell.angle_alpha   90.00
_cell.angle_beta   90.00
_cell.angle_gamma   90.00
#
_symmetry.space_group_name_H-M   'P 1'
#
loop_
_entity.id
_entity.type
_entity.pdbx_description
1 polymer ?
#
loop_
_entity_poly.entity_id
_entity_poly.type
_entity_poly.pdbx_seq_one_letter_code
_entity_poly.pdbx_strand_id
1 'polypeptide(L)'
;PGSKAGRCCVAGGREYLTGFHKRKVERRKAALEEIKRKLKEEQRKMKEERHQEYLKMLSEREEALEEADELEHLVTSRTESVNIDHPNHIVTVTTISDLDLSGTRQLGLTSSVGKTDGSEEEKGEEVVNKPVRTMPKKSRNPFLSEK
;
A
#
# COMPACT_ATOMS: atom_id res chain seq x y z
N PRO A 1 50.96 -40.86 51.58
CA PRO A 1 49.74 -41.22 52.33
C PRO A 1 48.47 -40.54 51.76
N GLY A 2 47.71 -41.29 50.96
CA GLY A 2 46.23 -41.23 50.92
C GLY A 2 45.54 -40.14 50.11
N SER A 3 45.59 -40.19 48.78
CA SER A 3 44.60 -39.51 47.92
C SER A 3 43.25 -40.22 48.02
N LYS A 4 42.28 -39.65 48.73
CA LYS A 4 40.90 -40.15 48.75
C LYS A 4 40.17 -39.59 47.53
N ALA A 5 40.28 -40.30 46.41
CA ALA A 5 39.41 -40.09 45.26
C ALA A 5 37.96 -40.35 45.69
N GLY A 6 37.16 -39.28 45.74
CA GLY A 6 35.73 -39.32 45.99
C GLY A 6 35.06 -40.16 44.92
N ARG A 7 34.65 -41.37 45.29
CA ARG A 7 33.91 -42.30 44.45
C ARG A 7 32.50 -41.74 44.30
N CYS A 8 32.19 -41.12 43.16
CA CYS A 8 30.80 -40.76 42.84
C CYS A 8 29.99 -42.05 42.74
N CYS A 9 29.11 -42.26 43.71
CA CYS A 9 28.17 -43.38 43.76
C CYS A 9 27.28 -43.34 42.52
N VAL A 10 27.38 -44.37 41.67
CA VAL A 10 26.46 -44.64 40.57
C VAL A 10 25.12 -45.04 41.18
N ALA A 11 24.21 -44.07 41.30
CA ALA A 11 22.87 -44.30 41.80
C ALA A 11 22.07 -45.19 40.82
N GLY A 12 21.63 -46.34 41.34
CA GLY A 12 20.63 -47.29 40.84
C GLY A 12 19.97 -47.03 39.47
N GLY A 13 20.36 -47.84 38.49
CA GLY A 13 19.94 -47.75 37.09
C GLY A 13 18.52 -48.25 36.75
N ARG A 14 17.45 -47.81 37.44
CA ARG A 14 16.06 -48.03 36.97
C ARG A 14 15.22 -46.75 36.84
N GLU A 15 15.22 -45.89 37.83
CA GLU A 15 14.56 -44.56 37.74
C GLU A 15 15.50 -43.48 37.18
N TYR A 16 16.80 -43.60 37.50
CA TYR A 16 17.87 -42.89 36.80
C TYR A 16 17.94 -43.28 35.31
N LEU A 17 17.46 -44.50 34.97
CA LEU A 17 17.50 -45.08 33.62
C LEU A 17 16.34 -44.62 32.70
N THR A 18 15.21 -44.14 33.23
CA THR A 18 14.04 -43.74 32.41
C THR A 18 13.58 -42.29 32.60
N GLY A 19 13.80 -41.66 33.76
CA GLY A 19 13.39 -40.26 34.01
C GLY A 19 14.35 -39.21 33.44
N PHE A 20 15.64 -39.53 33.35
CA PHE A 20 16.63 -38.60 32.81
C PHE A 20 16.45 -38.37 31.31
N HIS A 21 16.18 -39.42 30.54
CA HIS A 21 15.88 -39.30 29.11
C HIS A 21 14.62 -38.46 28.90
N LYS A 22 13.56 -38.70 29.68
CA LYS A 22 12.34 -37.88 29.67
C LYS A 22 12.66 -36.40 29.93
N ARG A 23 13.32 -36.05 31.03
CA ARG A 23 13.69 -34.65 31.34
C ARG A 23 14.62 -34.03 30.29
N LYS A 24 15.53 -34.82 29.72
CA LYS A 24 16.45 -34.35 28.67
C LYS A 24 15.69 -34.05 27.37
N VAL A 25 14.74 -34.91 27.01
CA VAL A 25 13.84 -34.69 25.88
C VAL A 25 12.94 -33.47 26.13
N GLU A 26 12.34 -33.34 27.31
CA GLU A 26 11.51 -32.19 27.67
C GLU A 26 12.30 -30.87 27.58
N ARG A 27 13.52 -30.80 28.12
CA ARG A 27 14.36 -29.60 27.99
C ARG A 27 14.71 -29.29 26.53
N ARG A 28 15.05 -30.31 25.73
CA ARG A 28 15.33 -30.15 24.30
C ARG A 28 14.09 -29.66 23.56
N LYS A 29 12.94 -30.23 23.85
CA LYS A 29 11.65 -29.85 23.26
C LYS A 29 11.31 -28.41 23.63
N ALA A 30 11.45 -28.03 24.89
CA ALA A 30 11.22 -26.66 25.36
C ALA A 30 12.15 -25.66 24.64
N ALA A 31 13.45 -25.95 24.54
CA ALA A 31 14.38 -25.08 23.81
C ALA A 31 14.03 -24.97 22.32
N LEU A 32 13.64 -26.07 21.67
CA LEU A 32 13.21 -26.07 20.27
C LEU A 32 11.90 -25.30 20.06
N GLU A 33 10.95 -25.43 20.97
CA GLU A 33 9.68 -24.69 20.94
C GLU A 33 9.92 -23.19 21.15
N GLU A 34 10.82 -22.81 22.05
CA GLU A 34 11.21 -21.42 22.24
C GLU A 34 11.86 -20.81 20.98
N ILE A 35 12.78 -21.54 20.35
CA ILE A 35 13.40 -21.11 19.08
C ILE A 35 12.35 -20.99 17.98
N LYS A 36 11.45 -21.98 17.84
CA LYS A 36 10.35 -21.95 16.86
C LYS A 36 9.40 -20.79 17.10
N ARG A 37 9.10 -20.47 18.37
CA ARG A 37 8.24 -19.35 18.74
C ARG A 37 8.87 -18.03 18.31
N LYS A 38 10.14 -17.80 18.67
CA LYS A 38 10.89 -16.60 18.26
C LYS A 38 10.92 -16.47 16.74
N LEU A 39 11.20 -17.55 16.02
CA LEU A 39 11.20 -17.52 14.55
C LEU A 39 9.82 -17.15 13.96
N LYS A 40 8.73 -17.66 14.53
CA LYS A 40 7.37 -17.31 14.08
C LYS A 40 6.99 -15.87 14.43
N GLU A 41 7.40 -15.38 15.59
CA GLU A 41 7.18 -13.99 16.01
C GLU A 41 7.89 -13.03 15.06
N GLU A 42 9.15 -13.28 14.72
CA GLU A 42 9.90 -12.49 13.73
C GLU A 42 9.21 -12.52 12.35
N GLN A 43 8.78 -13.70 11.89
CA GLN A 43 8.05 -13.82 10.62
C GLN A 43 6.71 -13.09 10.65
N ARG A 44 6.00 -13.11 11.78
CA ARG A 44 4.73 -12.40 11.93
C ARG A 44 4.95 -10.90 11.89
N LYS A 45 5.95 -10.41 12.63
CA LYS A 45 6.32 -9.00 12.68
C LYS A 45 6.66 -8.45 11.29
N MET A 46 7.49 -9.16 10.53
CA MET A 46 7.84 -8.79 9.15
C MET A 46 6.64 -8.74 8.19
N LYS A 47 5.64 -9.61 8.39
CA LYS A 47 4.41 -9.60 7.59
C LYS A 47 3.48 -8.46 8.00
N GLU A 48 3.39 -8.21 9.29
CA GLU A 48 2.55 -7.18 9.88
C GLU A 48 3.06 -5.79 9.52
N GLU A 49 4.37 -5.54 9.64
CA GLU A 49 5.01 -4.29 9.20
C GLU A 49 4.73 -4.01 7.71
N ARG A 50 4.95 -4.99 6.83
CA ARG A 50 4.61 -4.85 5.41
C ARG A 50 3.12 -4.55 5.19
N HIS A 51 2.24 -5.20 5.93
CA HIS A 51 0.80 -5.00 5.78
C HIS A 51 0.39 -3.61 6.27
N GLN A 52 0.94 -3.15 7.40
CA GLN A 52 0.74 -1.81 7.93
C GLN A 52 1.25 -0.75 6.96
N GLU A 53 2.45 -0.92 6.39
CA GLU A 53 2.98 -0.04 5.35
C GLU A 53 2.05 0.02 4.14
N TYR A 54 1.55 -1.13 3.67
CA TYR A 54 0.60 -1.18 2.57
C TYR A 54 -0.71 -0.43 2.89
N LEU A 55 -1.27 -0.63 4.09
CA LEU A 55 -2.45 0.10 4.54
C LEU A 55 -2.19 1.60 4.65
N LYS A 56 -1.01 2.01 5.14
CA LYS A 56 -0.60 3.40 5.24
C LYS A 56 -0.54 4.08 3.87
N MET A 57 0.04 3.41 2.87
CA MET A 57 0.07 3.93 1.49
C MET A 57 -1.33 4.11 0.89
N LEU A 58 -2.29 3.23 1.24
CA LEU A 58 -3.67 3.39 0.82
C LEU A 58 -4.36 4.55 1.54
N SER A 59 -4.17 4.67 2.86
CA SER A 59 -4.78 5.76 3.64
C SER A 59 -4.22 7.12 3.24
N GLU A 60 -2.90 7.24 3.00
CA GLU A 60 -2.27 8.48 2.51
C GLU A 60 -2.85 8.90 1.16
N ARG A 61 -3.16 7.94 0.28
CA ARG A 61 -3.79 8.23 -1.01
C ARG A 61 -5.24 8.69 -0.84
N GLU A 62 -5.98 8.07 0.07
CA GLU A 62 -7.37 8.43 0.37
C GLU A 62 -7.44 9.84 0.97
N GLU A 63 -6.57 10.14 1.94
CA GLU A 63 -6.42 11.47 2.54
C GLU A 63 -6.10 12.53 1.48
N ALA A 64 -5.17 12.26 0.56
CA ALA A 64 -4.84 13.19 -0.52
C ALA A 64 -6.00 13.43 -1.51
N LEU A 65 -6.90 12.46 -1.68
CA LEU A 65 -8.10 12.64 -2.50
C LEU A 65 -9.15 13.46 -1.75
N GLU A 66 -9.35 13.19 -0.46
CA GLU A 66 -10.26 13.95 0.39
C GLU A 66 -9.84 15.42 0.50
N GLU A 67 -8.55 15.70 0.70
CA GLU A 67 -8.00 17.07 0.68
C GLU A 67 -8.24 17.79 -0.66
N ALA A 68 -8.16 17.07 -1.78
CA ALA A 68 -8.40 17.65 -3.10
C ALA A 68 -9.89 18.00 -3.30
N ASP A 69 -10.79 17.12 -2.87
CA ASP A 69 -12.24 17.36 -2.91
C ASP A 69 -12.64 18.56 -2.03
N GLU A 70 -12.05 18.68 -0.83
CA GLU A 70 -12.25 19.86 0.05
C GLU A 70 -11.82 21.17 -0.63
N LEU A 71 -10.67 21.15 -1.32
CA LEU A 71 -10.17 22.32 -2.06
C LEU A 71 -11.06 22.66 -3.26
N GLU A 72 -11.52 21.65 -4.01
CA GLU A 72 -12.44 21.85 -5.12
C GLU A 72 -13.76 22.47 -4.63
N HIS A 73 -14.32 21.99 -3.51
CA HIS A 73 -15.52 22.59 -2.93
C HIS A 73 -15.32 24.05 -2.54
N LEU A 74 -14.18 24.41 -1.96
CA LEU A 74 -13.87 25.80 -1.63
C LEU A 74 -13.69 26.67 -2.88
N VAL A 75 -13.02 26.15 -3.91
CA VAL A 75 -12.82 26.84 -5.19
C VAL A 75 -14.16 27.04 -5.88
N THR A 76 -14.93 25.97 -6.10
CA THR A 76 -16.25 26.02 -6.75
C THR A 76 -17.22 26.97 -6.06
N SER A 77 -17.25 26.95 -4.72
CA SER A 77 -18.06 27.89 -3.93
C SER A 77 -17.63 29.35 -4.10
N ARG A 78 -16.35 29.60 -4.38
CA ARG A 78 -15.81 30.94 -4.64
C ARG A 78 -15.98 31.36 -6.10
N THR A 79 -15.95 30.43 -7.05
CA THR A 79 -15.98 30.69 -8.48
C THR A 79 -17.38 30.89 -9.05
N GLU A 80 -18.43 30.85 -8.23
CA GLU A 80 -19.78 31.17 -8.70
C GLU A 80 -19.82 32.63 -9.20
N SER A 81 -20.00 32.81 -10.51
CA SER A 81 -20.05 34.12 -11.13
C SER A 81 -21.39 34.80 -10.87
N VAL A 82 -21.33 36.08 -10.50
CA VAL A 82 -22.52 36.84 -10.11
C VAL A 82 -23.09 37.56 -11.32
N ASN A 83 -24.33 37.24 -11.67
CA ASN A 83 -25.07 37.95 -12.71
C ASN A 83 -25.79 39.16 -12.10
N ILE A 84 -25.41 40.36 -12.53
CA ILE A 84 -26.03 41.61 -12.13
C ILE A 84 -26.94 42.08 -13.27
N ASP A 85 -28.22 42.22 -12.96
CA ASP A 85 -29.20 42.73 -13.92
C ASP A 85 -29.11 44.26 -14.00
N HIS A 86 -28.89 44.76 -15.20
CA HIS A 86 -28.86 46.19 -15.52
C HIS A 86 -30.04 46.52 -16.45
N PRO A 87 -30.46 47.79 -16.53
CA PRO A 87 -31.73 48.17 -17.17
C PRO A 87 -31.93 47.72 -18.63
N ASN A 88 -30.86 47.36 -19.36
CA ASN A 88 -30.92 46.90 -20.75
C ASN A 88 -30.05 45.67 -21.05
N HIS A 89 -29.39 45.06 -20.05
CA HIS A 89 -28.46 43.95 -20.24
C HIS A 89 -28.10 43.27 -18.91
N ILE A 90 -27.57 42.05 -18.97
CA ILE A 90 -27.05 41.33 -17.80
C ILE A 90 -25.53 41.38 -17.87
N VAL A 91 -24.89 41.79 -16.76
CA VAL A 91 -23.44 41.78 -16.60
C VAL A 91 -23.06 40.62 -15.70
N THR A 92 -22.26 39.68 -16.21
CA THR A 92 -21.66 38.63 -15.40
C THR A 92 -20.33 39.11 -14.84
N VAL A 93 -20.22 39.17 -13.51
CA VAL A 93 -18.98 39.50 -12.81
C VAL A 93 -18.30 38.18 -12.42
N THR A 94 -17.17 37.92 -13.07
CA THR A 94 -16.33 36.75 -12.84
C THR A 94 -14.96 37.20 -12.39
N THR A 95 -14.30 36.47 -11.50
CA THR A 95 -12.96 36.82 -11.08
C THR A 95 -11.94 36.45 -12.16
N ILE A 96 -10.85 37.21 -12.26
CA ILE A 96 -9.81 37.00 -13.28
C ILE A 96 -9.13 35.62 -13.18
N SER A 97 -9.27 34.93 -12.05
CA SER A 97 -8.75 33.59 -11.85
C SER A 97 -9.60 32.50 -12.50
N ASP A 98 -10.89 32.75 -12.73
CA ASP A 98 -11.82 31.79 -13.33
C ASP A 98 -11.77 31.82 -14.87
N LEU A 99 -11.03 32.77 -15.44
CA LEU A 99 -10.83 32.91 -16.88
C LEU A 99 -9.49 32.26 -17.25
N ASP A 100 -9.53 31.22 -18.09
CA ASP A 100 -8.32 30.63 -18.68
C ASP A 100 -7.74 31.58 -19.75
N LEU A 101 -6.86 32.46 -19.32
CA LEU A 101 -6.12 33.40 -20.17
C LEU A 101 -4.89 32.75 -20.83
N SER A 102 -4.62 31.45 -20.57
CA SER A 102 -3.43 30.75 -21.10
C SER A 102 -3.59 30.27 -22.55
N GLY A 103 -4.83 30.22 -23.04
CA GLY A 103 -5.16 30.02 -24.45
C GLY A 103 -5.42 31.35 -25.16
N THR A 104 -4.89 31.51 -26.37
CA THR A 104 -5.02 32.68 -27.28
C THR A 104 -6.46 33.04 -27.67
N ARG A 105 -7.47 32.38 -27.11
CA ARG A 105 -8.89 32.74 -27.17
C ARG A 105 -9.25 33.60 -25.95
N GLN A 106 -8.51 34.68 -25.76
CA GLN A 106 -8.84 35.67 -24.74
C GLN A 106 -10.13 36.38 -25.17
N LEU A 107 -11.25 35.99 -24.58
CA LEU A 107 -12.59 36.57 -24.73
C LEU A 107 -12.90 36.98 -26.18
N GLY A 108 -13.39 36.01 -26.95
CA GLY A 108 -14.01 36.27 -28.24
C GLY A 108 -15.23 37.19 -28.10
N LEU A 109 -14.98 38.50 -28.05
CA LEU A 109 -15.77 39.46 -28.80
C LEU A 109 -15.64 39.03 -30.26
N THR A 110 -16.44 38.03 -30.67
CA THR A 110 -16.42 37.51 -32.03
C THR A 110 -16.70 38.67 -32.95
N SER A 111 -15.68 39.17 -33.65
CA SER A 111 -15.92 39.94 -34.84
C SER A 111 -16.73 39.04 -35.77
N SER A 112 -17.90 39.53 -36.15
CA SER A 112 -18.71 38.96 -37.20
C SER A 112 -17.84 38.64 -38.42
N VAL A 113 -17.92 37.41 -38.93
CA VAL A 113 -17.97 37.02 -40.35
C VAL A 113 -17.85 35.50 -40.41
N GLY A 114 -18.81 34.87 -41.09
CA GLY A 114 -19.00 33.41 -41.07
C GLY A 114 -18.26 32.61 -42.13
N LYS A 115 -18.86 31.44 -42.38
CA LYS A 115 -18.70 30.43 -43.45
C LYS A 115 -17.85 29.18 -43.15
N THR A 116 -18.56 28.02 -43.15
CA THR A 116 -18.30 26.72 -43.85
C THR A 116 -16.99 25.98 -43.55
N ASP A 117 -16.86 24.65 -43.42
CA ASP A 117 -17.66 23.40 -43.56
C ASP A 117 -16.85 22.34 -42.74
N GLY A 118 -17.41 21.36 -42.04
CA GLY A 118 -17.88 20.09 -42.59
C GLY A 118 -16.72 19.08 -42.82
N SER A 119 -16.57 18.07 -41.94
CA SER A 119 -16.07 16.71 -42.27
C SER A 119 -16.17 15.77 -41.07
N GLU A 120 -17.08 14.80 -41.14
CA GLU A 120 -17.15 13.60 -40.29
C GLU A 120 -16.34 12.43 -40.91
N GLU A 121 -16.30 11.30 -40.16
CA GLU A 121 -15.91 9.92 -40.54
C GLU A 121 -14.40 9.54 -40.48
N GLU A 122 -13.94 8.37 -40.01
CA GLU A 122 -14.47 7.14 -39.39
C GLU A 122 -13.26 6.25 -38.99
N LYS A 123 -13.50 5.13 -38.27
CA LYS A 123 -12.66 3.93 -38.02
C LYS A 123 -11.83 3.95 -36.72
N GLY A 124 -12.05 3.10 -35.72
CA GLY A 124 -12.63 1.75 -35.70
C GLY A 124 -11.50 0.71 -35.66
N GLU A 125 -11.21 0.14 -34.49
CA GLU A 125 -11.18 -1.32 -34.28
C GLU A 125 -10.74 -1.71 -32.85
N GLU A 126 -11.56 -2.58 -32.29
CA GLU A 126 -11.46 -3.33 -31.04
C GLU A 126 -10.59 -4.58 -31.27
N VAL A 127 -9.52 -4.79 -30.49
CA VAL A 127 -8.84 -6.10 -30.42
C VAL A 127 -8.45 -6.45 -28.97
N VAL A 128 -9.30 -7.27 -28.36
CA VAL A 128 -8.97 -8.50 -27.61
C VAL A 128 -7.96 -8.42 -26.46
N ASN A 129 -8.52 -8.39 -25.25
CA ASN A 129 -8.27 -9.34 -24.14
C ASN A 129 -6.91 -10.09 -24.09
N LYS A 130 -6.07 -9.73 -23.11
CA LYS A 130 -5.50 -10.62 -22.05
C LYS A 130 -4.40 -9.90 -21.24
N PRO A 131 -4.49 -9.79 -19.91
CA PRO A 131 -3.32 -9.48 -19.10
C PRO A 131 -2.49 -10.76 -18.87
N VAL A 132 -1.32 -10.82 -19.52
CA VAL A 132 -0.30 -11.84 -19.20
C VAL A 132 0.26 -11.50 -17.81
N ARG A 133 -0.23 -12.19 -16.79
CA ARG A 133 0.35 -12.17 -15.43
C ARG A 133 1.72 -12.85 -15.44
N THR A 134 2.80 -12.11 -15.68
CA THR A 134 4.17 -12.56 -15.42
C THR A 134 4.56 -12.26 -13.96
N MET A 135 3.88 -12.87 -12.99
CA MET A 135 4.39 -12.84 -11.62
C MET A 135 5.51 -13.89 -11.48
N PRO A 136 6.67 -13.54 -10.91
CA PRO A 136 7.75 -14.48 -10.70
C PRO A 136 7.29 -15.64 -9.81
N LYS A 137 7.57 -16.87 -10.24
CA LYS A 137 7.26 -18.10 -9.49
C LYS A 137 8.04 -18.08 -8.17
N LYS A 138 7.29 -18.04 -7.06
CA LYS A 138 7.65 -18.33 -5.65
C LYS A 138 9.16 -18.52 -5.40
N SER A 139 9.77 -17.53 -4.74
CA SER A 139 11.15 -17.62 -4.25
C SER A 139 11.33 -18.83 -3.33
N ARG A 140 12.33 -19.66 -3.65
CA ARG A 140 12.81 -20.75 -2.80
C ARG A 140 13.16 -20.18 -1.42
N ASN A 141 12.67 -20.81 -0.35
CA ASN A 141 12.98 -20.42 1.03
C ASN A 141 14.51 -20.42 1.23
N PRO A 142 15.14 -19.29 1.60
CA PRO A 142 16.60 -19.20 1.69
C PRO A 142 17.21 -19.96 2.87
N PHE A 143 16.40 -20.54 3.76
CA PHE A 143 16.84 -21.20 4.98
C PHE A 143 17.04 -22.72 4.88
N LEU A 144 16.91 -23.29 3.67
CA LEU A 144 17.17 -24.71 3.45
C LEU A 144 18.44 -24.87 2.60
N SER A 145 19.60 -24.79 3.26
CA SER A 145 20.84 -25.34 2.71
C SER A 145 20.80 -26.87 2.84
N GLU A 146 20.97 -27.58 1.74
CA GLU A 146 21.20 -29.03 1.74
C GLU A 146 22.44 -29.36 2.58
N LYS A 147 22.38 -30.50 3.27
CA LYS A 147 23.45 -31.05 4.10
C LYS A 147 24.54 -31.67 3.26
#